data_AF-A0A0D0DK74-F1
#
_entry.id   AF-A0A0D0DK74-F1
#
_cell.length_a   1.000
_cell.length_b   1.000
_cell.length_c   1.000
_cell.angle_alpha   90.00
_cell.angle_beta   90.00
_cell.angle_gamma   90.00
#
_symmetry.space_group_name_H-M   'P 1'
#
loop_
_entity.id
_entity.type
_entity.pdbx_description
1 polymer ?
#
loop_
_entity_poly.entity_id
_entity_poly.type
_entity_poly.pdbx_seq_one_letter_code
_entity_poly.pdbx_strand_id
1 'polypeptide(L)'
;MNKEKDRAGIEIIVESDCLVLKGTGSDVEPAALSGHVVLHLTEPTSIKGITLQFRGKARLPALLNEAICSHDWSFLEGEKRHSHTLKAGFHHFPFQLQLGGSLPSTIAS
;
A
#
# COMPACT_ATOMS: atom_id res chain seq x y z
N MET A 1 -3.25 -23.91 19.79
CA MET A 1 -2.07 -23.20 20.36
C MET A 1 -1.14 -22.86 19.20
N ASN A 2 -1.31 -21.71 18.56
CA ASN A 2 -0.61 -21.37 17.32
C ASN A 2 0.64 -20.54 17.64
N LYS A 3 1.82 -21.13 17.43
CA LYS A 3 3.16 -20.53 17.65
C LYS A 3 3.58 -19.51 16.57
N GLU A 4 2.64 -18.98 15.81
CA GLU A 4 2.94 -18.12 14.65
C GLU A 4 2.93 -16.62 14.96
N LYS A 5 2.42 -16.24 16.15
CA LYS A 5 2.19 -14.85 16.54
C LYS A 5 3.44 -14.09 17.03
N ASP A 6 4.59 -14.76 17.11
CA ASP A 6 5.82 -14.23 17.73
C ASP A 6 6.94 -13.93 16.72
N ARG A 7 6.60 -13.83 15.42
CA ARG A 7 7.57 -13.45 14.40
C ARG A 7 7.46 -11.96 14.11
N ALA A 8 8.60 -11.27 14.05
CA ALA A 8 8.66 -9.95 13.45
C ALA A 8 8.18 -10.03 11.99
N GLY A 9 7.38 -9.06 11.55
CA GLY A 9 6.71 -9.13 10.25
C GLY A 9 6.09 -7.80 9.85
N ILE A 10 5.80 -7.68 8.55
CA ILE A 10 5.14 -6.52 7.95
C ILE A 10 3.90 -7.01 7.19
N GLU A 11 2.78 -6.32 7.38
CA GLU A 11 1.50 -6.64 6.78
C GLU A 11 0.83 -5.36 6.24
N ILE A 12 0.06 -5.49 5.17
CA ILE A 12 -0.76 -4.42 4.62
C ILE A 12 -2.22 -4.82 4.84
N ILE A 13 -2.91 -4.05 5.68
CA ILE A 13 -4.34 -4.24 5.97
C ILE A 13 -5.11 -3.18 5.20
N VAL A 14 -5.92 -3.60 4.23
CA VAL A 14 -6.84 -2.71 3.50
C VAL A 14 -8.21 -2.72 4.18
N GLU A 15 -8.92 -1.60 4.10
CA GLU A 15 -10.28 -1.49 4.63
C GLU A 15 -11.31 -2.21 3.74
N SER A 16 -11.02 -2.33 2.45
CA SER A 16 -11.90 -2.99 1.48
C SER A 16 -11.08 -3.65 0.37
N ASP A 17 -11.36 -4.92 0.10
CA ASP A 17 -10.68 -5.70 -0.95
C ASP A 17 -11.14 -5.31 -2.37
N CYS A 18 -12.30 -4.68 -2.49
CA CYS A 18 -12.89 -4.27 -3.75
C CYS A 18 -13.31 -2.80 -3.66
N LEU A 19 -12.87 -2.01 -4.65
CA LEU A 19 -13.25 -0.62 -4.81
C LEU A 19 -14.14 -0.48 -6.04
N VAL A 20 -15.24 0.23 -5.88
CA VAL A 20 -16.23 0.44 -6.93
C VAL A 20 -16.22 1.92 -7.34
N LEU A 21 -15.76 2.17 -8.56
CA LEU A 21 -15.85 3.48 -9.20
C LEU A 21 -17.27 3.65 -9.76
N LYS A 22 -18.01 4.64 -9.28
CA LYS A 22 -19.39 4.90 -9.70
C LYS A 22 -19.43 6.14 -10.59
N GLY A 23 -19.99 6.01 -11.79
CA GLY A 23 -20.17 7.13 -12.70
C GLY A 23 -20.06 6.75 -14.16
N THR A 24 -20.10 7.76 -15.03
CA THR A 24 -20.04 7.59 -16.48
C THR A 24 -19.04 8.55 -17.11
N GLY A 25 -18.10 8.02 -17.89
CA GLY A 25 -17.12 8.83 -18.61
C GLY A 25 -16.21 9.61 -17.66
N SER A 26 -16.23 10.94 -17.74
CA SER A 26 -15.45 11.84 -16.89
C SER A 26 -16.09 12.15 -15.54
N ASP A 27 -17.36 11.79 -15.35
CA ASP A 27 -18.13 12.05 -14.13
C ASP A 27 -18.14 10.78 -13.26
N VAL A 28 -16.96 10.43 -12.74
CA VAL A 28 -16.74 9.26 -11.88
C VAL A 28 -16.37 9.71 -10.49
N GLU A 29 -17.19 9.33 -9.51
CA GLU A 29 -16.92 9.59 -8.11
C GLU A 29 -15.67 8.82 -7.65
N PRO A 30 -14.70 9.50 -7.00
CA PRO A 30 -13.52 8.84 -6.48
C PRO A 30 -13.87 7.79 -5.42
N ALA A 31 -13.23 6.62 -5.50
CA ALA A 31 -13.22 5.61 -4.47
C ALA A 31 -11.97 5.73 -3.59
N ALA A 32 -12.16 5.69 -2.27
CA ALA A 32 -11.06 5.73 -1.33
C ALA A 32 -10.43 4.33 -1.15
N LEU A 33 -9.16 4.19 -1.49
CA LEU A 33 -8.30 3.10 -1.05
C LEU A 33 -7.64 3.51 0.26
N SER A 34 -8.05 2.90 1.38
CA SER A 34 -7.53 3.18 2.72
C SER A 34 -7.07 1.91 3.42
N GLY A 35 -6.14 2.07 4.36
CA GLY A 35 -5.63 0.97 5.15
C GLY A 35 -4.48 1.34 6.07
N HIS A 36 -3.82 0.32 6.61
CA HIS A 36 -2.64 0.45 7.46
C HIS A 36 -1.54 -0.50 7.03
N VAL A 37 -0.30 -0.02 7.03
CA VAL A 37 0.88 -0.89 7.07
C VAL A 37 1.15 -1.19 8.55
N VAL A 38 1.09 -2.47 8.92
CA VAL A 38 1.35 -2.94 10.28
C VAL A 38 2.71 -3.59 10.33
N LEU A 39 3.57 -3.07 11.19
CA LEU A 39 4.90 -3.61 11.44
C LEU A 39 4.97 -4.15 12.86
N HIS A 40 5.20 -5.44 12.99
CA HIS A 40 5.45 -6.11 14.27
C HIS A 40 6.95 -6.30 14.47
N LEU A 41 7.47 -5.79 15.58
CA LEU A 41 8.87 -5.91 15.98
C LEU A 41 8.95 -6.65 17.33
N THR A 42 9.72 -7.73 17.39
CA THR A 42 9.95 -8.48 18.64
C THR A 42 10.94 -7.78 19.58
N GLU A 43 11.76 -6.89 19.03
CA GLU A 43 12.77 -6.12 19.76
C GLU A 43 12.90 -4.70 19.18
N PRO A 44 13.45 -3.74 19.93
CA PRO A 44 13.73 -2.40 19.39
C PRO A 44 14.64 -2.48 18.16
N THR A 45 14.14 -2.02 17.01
CA THR A 45 14.79 -2.20 15.72
C THR A 45 15.02 -0.86 15.03
N SER A 46 16.23 -0.67 14.52
CA SER A 46 16.61 0.49 13.71
C SER A 46 16.20 0.29 12.25
N ILE A 47 15.31 1.15 11.75
CA ILE A 47 14.73 1.07 10.42
C ILE A 47 15.10 2.30 9.60
N LYS A 48 15.61 2.07 8.39
CA LYS A 48 16.05 3.15 7.48
C LYS A 48 14.89 3.86 6.81
N GLY A 49 13.84 3.11 6.47
CA GLY A 49 12.60 3.67 5.96
C GLY A 49 11.55 2.61 5.67
N ILE A 50 10.30 3.04 5.60
CA ILE A 50 9.15 2.21 5.27
C ILE A 50 8.43 2.92 4.14
N THR A 51 8.24 2.22 3.03
CA THR A 51 7.54 2.71 1.85
C THR A 51 6.42 1.76 1.46
N LEU A 52 5.37 2.29 0.87
CA LEU A 52 4.28 1.52 0.25
C LEU A 52 4.15 1.97 -1.19
N GLN A 53 3.91 1.03 -2.10
CA GLN A 53 3.71 1.33 -3.52
C GLN A 53 2.39 0.74 -3.99
N PHE A 54 1.54 1.60 -4.53
CA PHE A 54 0.36 1.21 -5.29
C PHE A 54 0.68 1.30 -6.78
N ARG A 55 0.37 0.24 -7.55
CA ARG A 55 0.61 0.18 -9.00
C ARG A 55 -0.51 -0.55 -9.72
N GLY A 56 -1.18 0.14 -10.65
CA GLY A 56 -2.06 -0.48 -11.65
C GLY A 56 -1.27 -0.81 -12.92
N LYS A 57 -1.37 -2.05 -13.41
CA LYS A 57 -0.64 -2.52 -14.59
C LYS A 57 -1.60 -3.06 -15.65
N ALA A 58 -1.40 -2.65 -16.91
CA ALA A 58 -2.05 -3.27 -18.05
C ALA A 58 -1.16 -4.38 -18.61
N ARG A 59 -1.74 -5.55 -18.88
CA ARG A 59 -1.10 -6.61 -19.68
C ARG A 59 -1.63 -6.50 -21.10
N LEU A 60 -0.80 -6.07 -22.04
CA LEU A 60 -1.14 -6.01 -23.45
C LEU A 60 -0.47 -7.16 -24.21
N PRO A 61 -1.05 -7.65 -25.33
CA PRO A 61 -0.34 -8.54 -26.25
C PRO A 61 0.84 -7.78 -26.88
N ALA A 62 2.04 -8.39 -26.86
CA ALA A 62 3.38 -7.79 -26.98
C ALA A 62 3.93 -7.32 -25.63
N LEU A 63 5.25 -7.43 -25.41
CA LEU A 63 5.98 -7.36 -24.13
C LEU A 63 5.88 -6.02 -23.34
N LEU A 64 4.87 -5.22 -23.59
CA LEU A 64 4.64 -3.91 -23.00
C LEU A 64 3.74 -4.03 -21.77
N ASN A 65 4.37 -4.19 -20.59
CA ASN A 65 3.70 -3.99 -19.31
C ASN A 65 3.74 -2.50 -18.97
N GLU A 66 2.65 -1.77 -19.24
CA GLU A 66 2.56 -0.35 -18.89
C GLU A 66 1.91 -0.14 -17.53
N ALA A 67 2.48 0.78 -16.74
CA ALA A 67 1.88 1.26 -15.50
C ALA A 67 0.81 2.29 -15.84
N ILE A 68 -0.45 1.98 -15.53
CA ILE A 68 -1.61 2.85 -15.80
C ILE A 68 -1.73 3.91 -14.68
N CYS A 69 -1.38 3.52 -13.46
CA CYS A 69 -1.36 4.41 -12.31
C CYS A 69 -0.32 3.93 -11.30
N SER A 70 0.28 4.86 -10.58
CA SER A 70 1.20 4.56 -9.48
C SER A 70 1.13 5.62 -8.41
N HIS A 71 1.27 5.20 -7.16
CA HIS A 71 1.39 6.10 -6.03
C HIS A 71 2.33 5.48 -5.00
N ASP A 72 3.26 6.29 -4.49
CA ASP A 72 4.27 5.86 -3.53
C ASP A 72 4.07 6.65 -2.22
N TRP A 73 4.00 5.94 -1.10
CA TRP A 73 4.04 6.51 0.25
C TRP A 73 5.41 6.26 0.88
N SER A 74 5.81 7.18 1.75
CA SER A 74 6.95 7.04 2.64
C SER A 74 6.51 7.40 4.05
N PHE A 75 6.61 6.46 4.99
CA PHE A 75 6.12 6.64 6.36
C PHE A 75 7.24 6.95 7.34
N LEU A 76 8.46 6.51 7.02
CA LEU A 76 9.67 6.81 7.77
C LEU A 76 10.72 7.27 6.78
N GLU A 77 10.79 8.57 6.55
CA GLU A 77 11.91 9.15 5.82
C GLU A 77 13.06 9.36 6.79
N GLY A 78 14.08 8.53 6.70
CA GLY A 78 15.39 8.86 7.24
C GLY A 78 16.06 9.82 6.26
N GLU A 79 16.47 11.01 6.72
CA GLU A 79 17.58 11.68 6.03
C GLU A 79 18.73 10.67 5.90
N LYS A 80 19.47 10.69 4.79
CA LYS A 80 20.41 9.64 4.31
C LYS A 80 21.44 9.09 5.33
N ARG A 81 21.48 9.59 6.57
CA ARG A 81 22.36 9.20 7.67
C ARG A 81 21.65 8.81 8.98
N HIS A 82 20.33 8.95 9.10
CA HIS A 82 19.60 8.70 10.34
C HIS A 82 18.58 7.58 10.16
N SER A 83 18.68 6.58 11.04
CA SER A 83 17.72 5.48 11.14
C SER A 83 16.76 5.76 12.28
N HIS A 84 15.50 5.35 12.11
CA HIS A 84 14.47 5.46 13.13
C HIS A 84 14.51 4.20 13.99
N THR A 85 14.82 4.34 15.28
CA THR A 85 14.76 3.21 16.21
C THR A 85 13.33 3.08 16.72
N LEU A 86 12.61 2.09 16.20
CA LEU A 86 11.27 1.75 16.65
C LEU A 86 11.36 0.78 17.84
N LYS A 87 10.46 0.92 18.80
CA LYS A 87 10.37 0.01 19.95
C LYS A 87 9.81 -1.36 19.53
N ALA A 88 9.99 -2.37 20.38
CA ALA A 88 9.25 -3.62 20.23
C ALA A 88 7.74 -3.35 20.29
N GLY A 89 6.94 -4.14 19.56
CA GLY A 89 5.49 -4.04 19.48
C GLY A 89 4.97 -3.80 18.07
N PHE A 90 3.72 -3.36 17.99
CA PHE A 90 2.99 -3.08 16.75
C PHE A 90 3.03 -1.59 16.40
N HIS A 91 3.52 -1.29 15.20
CA HIS A 91 3.53 0.06 14.64
C HIS A 91 2.55 0.11 13.46
N HIS A 92 1.70 1.13 13.44
CA HIS A 92 0.65 1.28 12.43
C HIS A 92 0.91 2.54 11.63
N PHE A 93 1.01 2.39 10.31
CA PHE A 93 1.21 3.49 9.37
C PHE A 93 0.00 3.60 8.44
N PRO A 94 -0.92 4.56 8.67
CA PRO A 94 -2.11 4.70 7.86
C PRO A 94 -1.78 5.23 6.47
N PHE A 95 -2.47 4.73 5.45
CA PHE A 95 -2.41 5.24 4.09
C PHE A 95 -3.80 5.46 3.52
N GLN A 96 -3.91 6.41 2.60
CA GLN A 96 -5.12 6.65 1.83
C GLN A 96 -4.77 7.17 0.43
N LEU A 97 -5.52 6.73 -0.58
CA LEU A 97 -5.46 7.20 -1.95
C LEU A 97 -6.88 7.30 -2.51
N GLN A 98 -7.21 8.43 -3.14
CA GLN A 98 -8.44 8.56 -3.90
C GLN A 98 -8.20 8.06 -5.33
N LEU A 99 -8.87 6.98 -5.70
CA LEU A 99 -8.85 6.41 -7.06
C LEU A 99 -10.09 6.93 -7.79
N GLY A 100 -9.91 7.61 -8.92
CA GLY A 100 -11.02 8.15 -9.69
C GLY A 100 -10.62 8.51 -11.12
N GLY A 101 -11.50 9.22 -11.82
CA GLY A 101 -11.26 9.69 -13.18
C GLY A 101 -11.33 8.58 -14.22
N SER A 102 -10.43 8.62 -15.21
CA SER A 102 -10.43 7.74 -16.39
C SER A 102 -9.71 6.39 -16.14
N LEU A 103 -9.59 5.95 -14.89
CA LEU A 103 -8.96 4.66 -14.59
C LEU A 103 -9.87 3.51 -15.06
N PRO A 104 -9.32 2.53 -15.80
CA PRO A 104 -10.11 1.38 -16.21
C PRO A 104 -10.45 0.50 -15.00
N SER A 105 -11.61 -0.16 -15.07
CA SER A 105 -11.94 -1.22 -14.11
C SER A 105 -11.02 -2.42 -14.28
N THR A 106 -10.83 -3.19 -13.21
CA THR A 106 -10.07 -4.43 -13.27
C THR A 106 -10.83 -5.47 -14.09
N ILE A 107 -10.16 -6.03 -15.10
CA ILE A 107 -10.65 -7.16 -15.88
C ILE A 107 -9.82 -8.38 -15.48
N ALA A 108 -10.46 -9.40 -14.92
CA ALA A 108 -9.81 -10.68 -14.69
C ALA A 108 -9.70 -11.43 -16.02
N SER A 109 -8.50 -11.87 -16.36
CA SER A 109 -8.24 -12.80 -17.47
C SER A 109 -7.87 -14.16 -16.92
#